data_AF-A0A060WYW2-F1
#
_entry.id   AF-A0A060WYW2-F1
#
_cell.length_a   1.000
_cell.length_b   1.000
_cell.length_c   1.000
_cell.angle_alpha   90.00
_cell.angle_beta   90.00
_cell.angle_gamma   90.00
#
_symmetry.space_group_name_H-M   'P 1'
#
loop_
_entity.id
_entity.type
_entity.pdbx_description
1 polymer ?
#
loop_
_entity_poly.entity_id
_entity_poly.type
_entity_poly.pdbx_seq_one_letter_code
_entity_poly.pdbx_strand_id
1 'polypeptide(L)'
;MLVKHALTVFGRHWPLLDMDVVARQVGPGVVFLLFDHSFLGRGVIMHCVTPVEPLLQCVSHTIFYQSNIPPLVPKFILRAECIQFERDVMIWNNKKYISKPLLVKEDSAIQKHRRWFSQFYSDNSPRLRYQHNTLDF
;
A
#
# COMPACT_ATOMS: atom_id res chain seq x y z
N MET A 1 2.07 0.49 11.59
CA MET A 1 1.69 1.90 11.78
C MET A 1 0.19 1.94 12.01
N LEU A 2 -0.29 2.63 13.02
CA LEU A 2 -1.73 2.83 13.24
C LEU A 2 -2.11 4.15 12.58
N VAL A 3 -3.08 4.11 11.68
CA VAL A 3 -3.57 5.28 10.95
C VAL A 3 -5.05 5.42 11.26
N LYS A 4 -5.40 6.52 11.92
CA LYS A 4 -6.79 6.87 12.20
C LYS A 4 -7.33 7.70 11.04
N HIS A 5 -8.30 7.16 10.32
CA HIS A 5 -9.02 7.92 9.29
C HIS A 5 -10.32 8.43 9.89
N ALA A 6 -10.44 9.74 10.07
CA ALA A 6 -11.67 10.38 10.50
C ALA A 6 -12.36 11.02 9.29
N LEU A 7 -13.59 10.60 8.99
CA LEU A 7 -14.37 11.21 7.91
C LEU A 7 -15.23 12.35 8.48
N THR A 8 -15.07 13.55 7.94
CA THR A 8 -15.91 14.70 8.28
C THR A 8 -16.85 14.97 7.11
N VAL A 9 -18.16 14.90 7.35
CA VAL A 9 -19.18 15.15 6.32
C VAL A 9 -20.01 16.37 6.74
N PHE A 10 -20.12 17.37 5.86
CA PHE A 10 -20.80 18.65 6.14
C PHE A 10 -20.32 19.40 7.40
N GLY A 11 -19.02 19.32 7.72
CA GLY A 11 -18.45 20.01 8.89
C GLY A 11 -18.82 19.41 10.25
N ARG A 12 -19.56 18.30 10.27
CA ARG A 12 -19.88 17.54 11.49
C ARG A 12 -19.07 16.24 11.48
N HIS A 13 -18.31 16.02 12.54
CA HIS A 13 -17.56 14.78 12.74
C HIS A 13 -18.55 13.63 12.94
N TRP A 14 -18.44 12.60 12.11
CA TRP A 14 -19.24 11.38 12.22
C TRP A 14 -18.37 10.26 12.79
N PRO A 15 -18.38 10.05 14.13
CA PRO A 15 -17.54 9.04 14.78
C PRO A 15 -17.92 7.60 14.39
N LEU A 16 -19.06 7.41 13.73
CA LEU A 16 -19.50 6.14 13.15
C LEU A 16 -18.76 5.76 11.85
N LEU A 17 -17.87 6.60 11.34
CA LEU A 17 -17.07 6.35 10.15
C LEU A 17 -15.56 6.41 10.44
N ASP A 18 -15.18 6.48 11.71
CA ASP A 18 -13.79 6.53 12.13
C ASP A 18 -13.13 5.16 11.97
N MET A 19 -12.33 4.99 10.93
CA MET A 19 -11.62 3.75 10.67
C MET A 19 -10.25 3.73 11.34
N ASP A 20 -10.09 2.81 12.29
CA ASP A 20 -8.77 2.41 12.78
C ASP A 20 -8.15 1.41 11.79
N VAL A 21 -7.14 1.88 11.05
CA VAL A 21 -6.41 1.06 10.09
C VAL A 21 -5.02 0.76 10.63
N VAL A 22 -4.70 -0.51 10.79
CA VAL A 22 -3.36 -0.99 11.14
C VAL A 22 -2.66 -1.44 9.86
N ALA A 23 -1.69 -0.64 9.42
CA ALA A 23 -0.82 -0.99 8.31
C ALA A 23 0.39 -1.79 8.80
N ARG A 24 0.57 -2.99 8.26
CA ARG A 24 1.70 -3.88 8.53
C ARG A 24 2.37 -4.28 7.22
N GLN A 25 3.60 -3.81 7.02
CA GLN A 25 4.45 -4.27 5.93
C GLN A 25 5.17 -5.56 6.35
N VAL A 26 5.06 -6.60 5.54
CA VAL A 26 5.70 -7.90 5.75
C VAL A 26 6.61 -8.18 4.55
N GLY A 27 7.92 -8.16 4.79
CA GLY A 27 8.90 -8.30 3.72
C GLY A 27 8.94 -7.09 2.76
N PRO A 28 9.53 -7.24 1.57
CA PRO A 28 9.72 -6.14 0.63
C PRO A 28 8.47 -5.81 -0.21
N GLY A 29 7.54 -6.76 -0.38
CA GLY A 29 6.47 -6.66 -1.38
C GLY A 29 5.05 -6.89 -0.87
N VAL A 30 4.83 -7.15 0.42
CA VAL A 30 3.48 -7.41 0.96
C VAL A 30 3.14 -6.42 2.05
N VAL A 31 1.95 -5.81 1.95
CA VAL A 31 1.38 -4.93 2.97
C VAL A 31 -0.02 -5.40 3.32
N PHE A 32 -0.28 -5.52 4.62
CA PHE A 32 -1.61 -5.78 5.16
C PHE A 32 -2.16 -4.49 5.76
N LEU A 33 -3.33 -4.07 5.30
CA LEU A 33 -4.14 -3.04 5.91
C LEU A 33 -5.29 -3.73 6.64
N LEU A 34 -5.14 -3.86 7.96
CA LEU A 34 -6.19 -4.41 8.80
C LEU A 34 -7.08 -3.27 9.25
N PHE A 35 -8.38 -3.43 9.14
CA PHE A 35 -9.33 -2.48 9.70
C PHE A 35 -10.33 -3.21 10.59
N ASP A 36 -10.53 -2.63 11.78
CA ASP A 36 -11.52 -3.09 12.74
C ASP A 36 -12.47 -1.91 12.99
N HIS A 37 -13.70 -2.03 12.51
CA HIS A 37 -14.71 -1.00 12.68
C HIS A 37 -15.95 -1.58 13.33
N SER A 38 -16.43 -0.94 14.40
CA SER A 38 -17.57 -1.44 15.18
C SER A 38 -18.87 -1.56 14.36
N PHE A 39 -19.04 -0.74 13.32
CA PHE A 39 -20.23 -0.74 12.45
C PHE A 39 -20.01 -1.42 11.08
N LEU A 40 -18.81 -1.29 10.50
CA LEU A 40 -18.52 -1.80 9.16
C LEU A 40 -17.95 -3.23 9.25
N GLY A 41 -17.67 -3.73 10.44
CA GLY A 41 -17.09 -5.04 10.67
C GLY A 41 -15.57 -5.05 10.50
N ARG A 42 -15.03 -6.26 10.40
CA ARG A 42 -13.60 -6.53 10.26
C ARG A 42 -13.26 -6.96 8.86
N GLY A 43 -12.09 -6.52 8.41
CA GLY A 43 -11.51 -7.02 7.18
C GLY A 43 -10.03 -6.69 7.04
N VAL A 44 -9.46 -7.20 5.97
CA VAL A 44 -8.05 -7.01 5.63
C VAL A 44 -7.94 -6.75 4.14
N ILE A 45 -7.23 -5.71 3.76
CA ILE A 45 -6.76 -5.50 2.40
C ILE A 45 -5.30 -5.94 2.34
N MET A 46 -4.99 -6.80 1.39
CA MET A 46 -3.65 -7.26 1.09
C MET A 46 -3.18 -6.57 -0.19
N HIS A 47 -2.10 -5.80 -0.08
CA HIS A 47 -1.38 -5.24 -1.22
C HIS A 47 -0.13 -6.06 -1.48
N CYS A 48 -0.02 -6.57 -2.70
CA CYS A 48 1.14 -7.32 -3.16
C CYS A 48 1.78 -6.57 -4.32
N VAL A 49 3.06 -6.25 -4.19
CA VAL A 49 3.89 -5.61 -5.22
C VAL A 49 4.99 -6.59 -5.61
N THR A 50 4.95 -7.03 -6.86
CA THR A 50 5.93 -7.96 -7.42
C THR A 50 6.69 -7.29 -8.56
N PRO A 51 8.04 -7.28 -8.54
CA PRO A 51 8.82 -6.77 -9.66
C PRO A 51 8.69 -7.73 -10.85
N VAL A 52 8.30 -7.19 -12.01
CA VAL A 52 8.24 -7.95 -13.27
C VAL A 52 9.50 -7.67 -14.09
N GLU A 53 9.90 -6.39 -14.19
CA GLU A 53 11.10 -5.94 -14.91
C GLU A 53 11.73 -4.75 -14.17
N PRO A 54 12.94 -4.31 -14.54
CA PRO A 54 13.49 -3.05 -14.03
C PRO A 54 12.49 -1.90 -14.28
N LEU A 55 12.06 -1.24 -13.20
CA LEU A 55 11.06 -0.16 -13.20
C LEU A 55 9.62 -0.59 -13.56
N LEU A 56 9.34 -1.88 -13.76
CA LEU A 56 7.98 -2.41 -13.95
C LEU A 56 7.55 -3.26 -12.77
N GLN A 57 6.43 -2.89 -12.15
CA GLN A 57 5.87 -3.56 -10.99
C GLN A 57 4.44 -4.00 -11.26
N CYS A 58 4.12 -5.24 -10.94
CA CYS A 58 2.75 -5.74 -10.89
C CYS A 58 2.22 -5.55 -9.48
N VAL A 59 1.13 -4.79 -9.34
CA VAL A 59 0.48 -4.52 -8.06
C VAL A 59 -0.90 -5.13 -8.04
N SER A 60 -1.18 -5.93 -7.01
CA SER A 60 -2.46 -6.59 -6.79
C SER A 60 -3.03 -6.21 -5.43
N HIS A 61 -4.32 -5.88 -5.42
CA HIS A 61 -5.08 -5.55 -4.21
C HIS A 61 -6.19 -6.58 -4.02
N THR A 62 -6.14 -7.30 -2.91
CA THR A 62 -7.15 -8.29 -2.55
C THR A 62 -7.78 -7.90 -1.22
N ILE A 63 -9.10 -7.78 -1.18
CA ILE A 63 -9.84 -7.50 0.05
C ILE A 63 -10.53 -8.76 0.56
N PHE A 64 -10.36 -9.03 1.85
CA PHE A 64 -11.09 -10.06 2.59
C PHE A 64 -11.93 -9.38 3.66
N TYR A 65 -13.17 -9.85 3.81
CA TYR A 65 -14.17 -9.20 4.65
C TYR A 65 -15.00 -10.25 5.39
N GLN A 66 -15.55 -9.87 6.54
CA GLN A 66 -16.46 -10.73 7.30
C GLN A 66 -17.75 -11.02 6.52
N SER A 67 -18.17 -12.29 6.49
CA SER A 67 -19.31 -12.77 5.67
C SER A 67 -20.67 -12.14 5.98
N ASN A 68 -20.82 -11.48 7.14
CA ASN A 68 -22.06 -10.82 7.54
C ASN A 68 -22.29 -9.46 6.86
N ILE A 69 -21.28 -8.91 6.20
CA ILE A 69 -21.38 -7.59 5.56
C ILE A 69 -21.79 -7.74 4.09
N PRO A 70 -22.75 -6.92 3.59
CA PRO A 70 -23.14 -6.94 2.19
C PRO A 70 -21.95 -6.73 1.24
N PRO A 71 -21.83 -7.50 0.15
CA PRO A 71 -20.69 -7.41 -0.80
C PRO A 71 -20.48 -6.04 -1.45
N LEU A 72 -21.45 -5.14 -1.38
CA LEU A 72 -21.34 -3.77 -1.89
C LEU A 72 -20.33 -2.94 -1.09
N VAL A 73 -20.23 -3.16 0.22
CA VAL A 73 -19.32 -2.42 1.10
C VAL A 73 -17.84 -2.68 0.76
N PRO A 74 -17.34 -3.94 0.75
CA PRO A 74 -15.95 -4.19 0.39
C PRO A 74 -15.62 -3.80 -1.05
N LYS A 75 -16.59 -3.91 -1.99
CA LYS A 75 -16.41 -3.43 -3.37
C LYS A 75 -16.23 -1.91 -3.44
N PHE A 76 -17.00 -1.16 -2.64
CA PHE A 76 -16.86 0.29 -2.56
C PHE A 76 -15.50 0.70 -1.97
N ILE A 77 -15.10 0.06 -0.87
CA ILE A 77 -13.79 0.30 -0.23
C ILE A 77 -12.66 0.00 -1.21
N LEU A 78 -12.70 -1.17 -1.88
CA LEU A 78 -11.69 -1.54 -2.87
C LEU A 78 -11.65 -0.56 -4.04
N ARG A 79 -12.80 -0.07 -4.53
CA ARG A 79 -12.83 0.93 -5.60
C ARG A 79 -12.22 2.26 -5.15
N ALA A 80 -12.50 2.70 -3.93
CA ALA A 80 -11.91 3.91 -3.36
C ALA A 80 -10.38 3.79 -3.25
N GLU A 81 -9.89 2.64 -2.76
CA GLU A 81 -8.46 2.32 -2.68
C GLU A 81 -7.80 2.35 -4.07
N CYS A 82 -8.43 1.73 -5.08
CA CYS A 82 -7.91 1.75 -6.45
C CYS A 82 -7.78 3.18 -7.00
N ILE A 83 -8.74 4.08 -6.71
CA ILE A 83 -8.67 5.48 -7.16
C ILE A 83 -7.52 6.22 -6.46
N GLN A 84 -7.30 5.97 -5.17
CA GLN A 84 -6.17 6.56 -4.44
C GLN A 84 -4.85 6.05 -5.00
N PHE A 85 -4.76 4.74 -5.25
CA PHE A 85 -3.58 4.12 -5.83
C PHE A 85 -3.26 4.65 -7.24
N GLU A 86 -4.28 4.82 -8.10
CA GLU A 86 -4.10 5.42 -9.43
C GLU A 86 -3.46 6.82 -9.36
N ARG A 87 -3.83 7.62 -8.36
CA ARG A 87 -3.23 8.95 -8.15
C ARG A 87 -1.77 8.86 -7.73
N ASP A 88 -1.44 7.91 -6.88
CA ASP A 88 -0.06 7.67 -6.46
C ASP A 88 0.81 7.17 -7.62
N VAL A 89 0.26 6.29 -8.48
CA VAL A 89 0.93 5.81 -9.70
C VAL A 89 1.34 6.97 -10.61
N MET A 90 0.48 7.98 -10.77
CA MET A 90 0.81 9.16 -11.58
C MET A 90 2.04 9.90 -11.05
N ILE A 91 2.20 9.99 -9.73
CA ILE A 91 3.38 10.60 -9.11
C ILE A 91 4.60 9.68 -9.23
N TRP A 92 4.43 8.37 -9.04
CA TRP A 92 5.53 7.40 -9.12
C TRP A 92 6.14 7.31 -10.52
N ASN A 93 5.31 7.38 -11.57
CA ASN A 93 5.77 7.36 -12.96
C ASN A 93 6.56 8.62 -13.34
N ASN A 94 6.31 9.75 -12.67
CA ASN A 94 6.92 11.05 -12.98
C ASN A 94 7.98 11.49 -11.97
N LYS A 95 8.42 10.62 -11.04
CA LYS A 95 9.44 10.94 -10.04
C LYS A 95 10.73 10.15 -10.24
N LYS A 96 11.84 10.77 -9.86
CA LYS A 96 13.16 10.12 -9.78
C LYS A 96 13.46 9.66 -8.35
N TYR A 97 14.18 8.55 -8.22
CA TYR A 97 14.74 8.15 -6.93
C TYR A 97 15.93 9.05 -6.57
N ILE A 98 15.86 9.69 -5.41
CA ILE A 98 16.95 10.51 -4.83
C ILE A 98 17.52 9.76 -3.62
N SER A 99 18.81 9.41 -3.66
CA SER A 99 19.47 8.63 -2.61
C SER A 99 19.57 9.40 -1.29
N LYS A 100 19.90 10.69 -1.34
CA LYS A 100 20.01 11.61 -0.19
C LYS A 100 19.01 12.78 -0.34
N PRO A 101 17.72 12.58 -0.02
CA PRO A 101 16.74 13.66 -0.08
C PRO A 101 16.99 14.70 1.02
N LEU A 102 16.62 15.96 0.77
CA LEU A 102 16.55 16.99 1.79
C LEU A 102 15.29 16.75 2.62
N LEU A 103 15.45 16.47 3.91
CA LEU A 103 14.35 16.09 4.80
C LEU A 103 14.13 17.17 5.86
N VAL A 104 12.86 17.48 6.12
CA VAL A 104 12.44 18.24 7.32
C VAL A 104 12.22 17.29 8.50
N LYS A 105 11.96 17.83 9.69
CA LYS A 105 11.84 17.03 10.93
C LYS A 105 10.69 16.01 10.83
N GLU A 106 9.63 16.38 10.13
CA GLU A 106 8.42 15.61 9.89
C GLU A 106 8.69 14.39 9.00
N ASP A 107 9.70 14.46 8.12
CA ASP A 107 10.05 13.40 7.16
C ASP A 107 11.08 12.39 7.68
N SER A 108 11.44 12.47 8.97
CA SER A 108 12.47 11.61 9.57
C SER A 108 12.18 10.10 9.44
N ALA A 109 10.91 9.71 9.24
CA ALA A 109 10.50 8.34 9.01
C ALA A 109 11.04 7.76 7.68
N ILE A 110 11.29 8.59 6.66
CA ILE A 110 11.75 8.15 5.34
C ILE A 110 13.12 7.47 5.46
N GLN A 111 14.05 8.07 6.21
CA GLN A 111 15.39 7.52 6.38
C GLN A 111 15.36 6.20 7.16
N LYS A 112 14.52 6.12 8.20
CA LYS A 112 14.33 4.90 8.99
C LYS A 112 13.76 3.76 8.15
N HIS A 113 12.75 4.06 7.33
CA HIS A 113 12.15 3.08 6.41
C HIS A 113 13.15 2.56 5.39
N ARG A 114 13.92 3.44 4.74
CA ARG A 114 14.94 3.02 3.76
C ARG A 114 16.03 2.12 4.37
N ARG A 115 16.47 2.43 5.59
CA ARG A 115 17.45 1.60 6.32
C ARG A 115 16.89 0.22 6.68
N TRP A 116 15.62 0.16 7.08
CA TRP A 116 14.95 -1.11 7.31
C TRP A 116 14.80 -1.90 6.00
N PHE A 117 14.38 -1.25 4.91
CA PHE A 117 14.14 -1.88 3.61
C PHE A 117 15.42 -2.42 2.95
N SER A 118 16.58 -1.81 3.21
CA SER A 118 17.86 -2.29 2.67
C SER A 118 18.23 -3.71 3.10
N GLN A 119 17.64 -4.24 4.18
CA GLN A 119 17.90 -5.62 4.64
C GLN A 119 17.51 -6.69 3.60
N PHE A 120 16.60 -6.37 2.67
CA PHE A 120 16.12 -7.29 1.65
C PHE A 120 17.01 -7.33 0.39
N TYR A 121 17.98 -6.43 0.28
CA TYR A 121 18.84 -6.26 -0.90
C TYR A 121 20.32 -6.41 -0.55
N SER A 122 20.68 -7.51 0.10
CA SER A 122 22.09 -7.89 0.32
C SER A 122 22.70 -8.53 -0.93
N ASP A 123 24.03 -8.69 -0.97
CA ASP A 123 24.71 -9.32 -2.12
C ASP A 123 24.23 -10.75 -2.41
N ASN A 124 23.78 -11.45 -1.38
CA ASN A 124 23.22 -12.81 -1.45
C ASN A 124 21.73 -12.85 -1.79
N SER A 125 21.07 -11.69 -1.94
CA SER A 125 19.64 -11.65 -2.26
C SER A 125 19.36 -12.23 -3.65
N PRO A 126 18.26 -12.99 -3.83
CA PRO A 126 17.84 -13.45 -5.15
C PRO A 126 17.63 -12.25 -6.08
N ARG A 127 18.44 -12.19 -7.13
CA ARG A 127 18.27 -11.19 -8.19
C ARG A 127 17.31 -11.74 -9.23
N LEU A 128 16.48 -10.87 -9.79
CA LEU A 128 15.67 -11.21 -10.94
C LEU A 128 16.61 -11.63 -12.09
N ARG A 129 16.67 -12.93 -12.38
CA ARG A 129 17.41 -13.45 -13.55
C ARG A 129 16.50 -13.26 -14.75
N TYR A 130 16.61 -12.11 -15.39
CA TYR A 130 15.88 -11.85 -16.62
C TYR A 130 16.39 -12.81 -17.72
N GLN A 131 15.50 -13.64 -18.26
CA GLN A 131 15.77 -14.49 -19.41
C GLN A 131 14.61 -14.36 -20.39
N HIS A 132 14.58 -13.27 -21.14
CA HIS A 132 13.64 -13.05 -22.23
C HIS A 132 14.36 -13.46 -23.52
N ASN A 133 14.15 -14.70 -23.94
CA ASN A 133 14.84 -15.31 -25.10
C ASN A 133 14.07 -15.17 -26.42
N THR A 134 13.05 -14.31 -26.50
CA THR A 134 12.22 -14.17 -27.70
C THR A 134 11.85 -12.72 -27.97
N LEU A 135 12.07 -12.30 -29.22
CA LEU A 135 11.85 -10.97 -29.78
C LEU A 135 10.42 -10.84 -30.34
N ASP A 136 9.40 -11.06 -29.54
CA ASP A 136 8.02 -10.89 -30.00
C ASP A 136 7.44 -9.61 -29.40
N PHE A 137 7.06 -8.68 -30.29
CA PHE A 137 6.44 -7.38 -30.01
C PHE A 137 4.93 -7.50 -29.79
#